data_AF-B9TAL4-F1
#
_entry.id   AF-B9TAL4-F1
#
_cell.length_a   1.000
_cell.length_b   1.000
_cell.length_c   1.000
_cell.angle_alpha   90.00
_cell.angle_beta   90.00
_cell.angle_gamma   90.00
#
_symmetry.space_group_name_H-M   'P 1'
#
loop_
_entity.id
_entity.type
_entity.pdbx_description
1 polymer ?
#
loop_
_entity_poly.entity_id
_entity_poly.type
_entity_poly.pdbx_seq_one_letter_code
_entity_poly.pdbx_strand_id
1 'polypeptide(L)'
;MVLNVPVFRQNIDQVEEILALAEEIGVDYLEFANIQYYNWALLNRDELLPSREQLVFAEAAVNRARERLGKRMTIYFVIPDYFETRPKACMNGWGSIHLTIAPDGAALPCQEVRVIEGLEFPTVREHSLEWLWHESPLFMKFRGDEWMKEPCRTCDEKEKDYGGCRCQAFLLTGDASNTDPACAKSPDHHIIETAILGSRKAREHKPLVMRSPGGTIVIPS
;
A
#
# COMPACT_ATOMS: atom_id res chain seq x y z
N MET A 1 24.45 1.89 -1.49
CA MET A 1 23.59 0.71 -1.63
C MET A 1 22.27 0.93 -0.90
N VAL A 2 21.15 0.64 -1.55
CA VAL A 2 19.81 0.64 -0.94
C VAL A 2 19.39 -0.82 -0.74
N LEU A 3 18.94 -1.16 0.47
CA LEU A 3 18.34 -2.46 0.77
C LEU A 3 16.87 -2.25 1.11
N ASN A 4 15.98 -2.72 0.23
CA ASN A 4 14.54 -2.74 0.49
C ASN A 4 14.13 -4.11 1.02
N VAL A 5 13.42 -4.12 2.14
CA VAL A 5 12.98 -5.31 2.86
C VAL A 5 11.47 -5.23 3.06
N PRO A 6 10.70 -6.04 2.33
CA PRO A 6 9.28 -6.22 2.60
C PRO A 6 9.06 -6.80 4.00
N VAL A 7 8.26 -6.11 4.82
CA VAL A 7 7.95 -6.50 6.20
C VAL A 7 6.50 -6.92 6.32
N PHE A 8 6.25 -8.01 7.02
CA PHE A 8 4.95 -8.59 7.30
C PHE A 8 5.00 -9.41 8.60
N ARG A 9 3.85 -9.91 9.06
CA ARG A 9 3.70 -10.63 10.33
C ARG A 9 4.77 -11.69 10.62
N GLN A 10 5.23 -12.39 9.59
CA GLN A 10 6.09 -13.57 9.75
C GLN A 10 7.58 -13.22 9.88
N ASN A 11 8.01 -12.04 9.43
CA ASN A 11 9.43 -11.63 9.47
C ASN A 11 9.68 -10.36 10.29
N ILE A 12 8.64 -9.64 10.72
CA ILE A 12 8.81 -8.38 11.46
C ILE A 12 9.56 -8.55 12.79
N ASP A 13 9.48 -9.72 13.41
CA ASP A 13 10.21 -10.02 14.64
C ASP A 13 11.72 -10.18 14.41
N GLN A 14 12.18 -10.29 13.15
CA GLN A 14 13.59 -10.41 12.75
C GLN A 14 14.25 -9.07 12.41
N VAL A 15 13.61 -7.95 12.75
CA VAL A 15 14.08 -6.62 12.34
C VAL A 15 15.48 -6.31 12.88
N GLU A 16 15.84 -6.81 14.06
CA GLU A 16 17.16 -6.59 14.68
C GLU A 16 18.27 -7.33 13.92
N GLU A 17 18.01 -8.56 13.51
CA GLU A 17 18.94 -9.35 12.70
C GLU A 17 19.12 -8.74 11.31
N ILE A 18 18.04 -8.23 10.71
CA ILE A 18 18.09 -7.56 9.40
C ILE A 18 18.89 -6.25 9.50
N LEU A 19 18.71 -5.48 10.59
CA LEU A 19 19.50 -4.29 10.87
C LEU A 19 20.99 -4.63 11.00
N ALA A 20 21.33 -5.67 11.76
CA ALA A 20 22.70 -6.12 11.92
C ALA A 20 23.34 -6.53 10.59
N LEU A 21 22.60 -7.30 9.76
CA LEU A 21 23.05 -7.67 8.42
C LEU A 21 23.28 -6.45 7.53
N ALA A 22 22.34 -5.50 7.53
CA ALA A 22 22.45 -4.28 6.72
C ALA A 22 23.68 -3.45 7.09
N GLU A 23 24.02 -3.39 8.38
CA GLU A 23 25.26 -2.76 8.85
C GLU A 23 26.51 -3.51 8.41
N GLU A 24 26.51 -4.84 8.53
CA GLU A 24 27.66 -5.70 8.17
C GLU A 24 28.03 -5.53 6.69
N ILE A 25 27.02 -5.51 5.81
CA ILE A 25 27.24 -5.38 4.36
C ILE A 25 27.39 -3.91 3.91
N GLY A 26 27.33 -2.94 4.82
CA GLY A 26 27.52 -1.52 4.52
C GLY A 26 26.38 -0.88 3.70
N VAL A 27 25.13 -1.13 4.08
CA VAL A 27 23.96 -0.45 3.47
C VAL A 27 23.96 1.03 3.80
N ASP A 28 23.72 1.88 2.79
CA ASP A 28 23.55 3.34 2.99
C ASP A 28 22.10 3.69 3.36
N TYR A 29 21.13 3.02 2.73
CA TYR A 29 19.70 3.22 2.94
C TYR A 29 19.00 1.87 3.15
N LEU A 30 18.43 1.68 4.33
CA LEU A 30 17.61 0.50 4.65
C LEU A 30 16.14 0.91 4.68
N GLU A 31 15.34 0.24 3.86
CA GLU A 31 13.90 0.46 3.77
C GLU A 31 13.16 -0.77 4.25
N PHE A 32 12.62 -0.70 5.47
CA PHE A 32 11.61 -1.63 5.93
C PHE A 32 10.24 -1.14 5.44
N ALA A 33 9.75 -1.77 4.38
CA ALA A 33 8.48 -1.42 3.76
C ALA A 33 7.43 -2.47 4.10
N ASN A 34 6.39 -2.12 4.86
CA ASN A 34 5.29 -3.05 5.04
C ASN A 34 4.64 -3.38 3.69
N ILE A 35 4.27 -4.64 3.49
CA ILE A 35 3.54 -5.02 2.28
C ILE A 35 2.18 -4.32 2.27
N GLN A 36 1.77 -3.86 1.09
CA GLN A 36 0.39 -3.41 0.89
C GLN A 36 -0.49 -4.63 0.66
N TYR A 37 -1.68 -4.65 1.27
CA TYR A 37 -2.62 -5.77 1.16
C TYR A 37 -3.45 -5.65 -0.11
N TYR A 38 -2.80 -5.91 -1.25
CA TYR A 38 -3.43 -6.04 -2.56
C TYR A 38 -3.21 -7.45 -3.09
N ASN A 39 -4.03 -7.87 -4.05
CA ASN A 39 -3.86 -9.14 -4.76
C ASN A 39 -3.68 -10.33 -3.79
N TRP A 40 -2.61 -11.12 -3.95
CA TRP A 40 -2.34 -12.29 -3.09
C TRP A 40 -2.07 -11.92 -1.64
N ALA A 41 -1.54 -10.72 -1.36
CA ALA A 41 -1.33 -10.27 0.01
C ALA A 41 -2.67 -10.04 0.72
N LEU A 42 -3.70 -9.60 -0.01
CA LEU A 42 -5.05 -9.46 0.54
C LEU A 42 -5.70 -10.82 0.84
N LEU A 43 -5.56 -11.80 -0.07
CA LEU A 43 -6.04 -13.18 0.17
C LEU A 43 -5.40 -13.81 1.42
N ASN A 44 -4.14 -13.48 1.67
CA ASN A 44 -3.34 -14.01 2.76
C ASN A 44 -3.27 -13.06 3.97
N ARG A 45 -4.12 -12.02 4.01
CA ARG A 45 -3.98 -10.91 4.98
C ARG A 45 -3.95 -11.41 6.43
N ASP A 46 -4.73 -12.41 6.78
CA ASP A 46 -4.77 -12.96 8.15
C ASP A 46 -3.41 -13.53 8.61
N GLU A 47 -2.61 -14.05 7.67
CA GLU A 47 -1.27 -14.59 7.93
C GLU A 47 -0.15 -13.56 7.77
N LEU A 48 -0.42 -12.43 7.10
CA LEU A 48 0.59 -11.45 6.72
C LEU A 48 0.47 -10.11 7.47
N LEU A 49 -0.70 -9.74 7.99
CA LEU A 49 -0.91 -8.52 8.76
C LEU A 49 -0.23 -8.62 10.15
N PRO A 50 0.81 -7.82 10.45
CA PRO A 50 1.46 -7.86 11.75
C PRO A 50 0.51 -7.43 12.86
N SER A 51 0.75 -7.89 14.08
CA SER A 51 0.01 -7.38 15.25
C SER A 51 0.54 -6.01 15.68
N ARG A 52 -0.24 -5.31 16.52
CA ARG A 52 0.17 -4.02 17.10
C ARG A 52 1.46 -4.17 17.94
N GLU A 53 1.57 -5.28 18.67
CA GLU A 53 2.70 -5.59 19.54
C GLU A 53 3.98 -5.79 18.72
N GLN A 54 3.89 -6.50 17.59
CA GLN A 54 5.02 -6.68 16.68
C GLN A 54 5.48 -5.35 16.08
N LEU A 55 4.53 -4.47 15.71
CA LEU A 55 4.87 -3.13 15.21
C LEU A 55 5.59 -2.28 16.26
N VAL A 56 5.10 -2.28 17.50
CA VAL A 56 5.73 -1.55 18.62
C VAL A 56 7.14 -2.08 18.91
N PHE A 57 7.32 -3.41 18.90
CA PHE A 57 8.64 -4.01 19.06
C PHE A 57 9.59 -3.57 17.94
N ALA A 58 9.14 -3.66 16.68
CA ALA A 58 9.98 -3.34 15.54
C ALA A 58 10.31 -1.84 15.45
N GLU A 59 9.35 -0.97 15.78
CA GLU A 59 9.58 0.47 15.85
C GLU A 59 10.63 0.82 16.92
N ALA A 60 10.56 0.19 18.09
CA ALA A 60 11.54 0.39 19.15
C ALA A 60 12.96 -0.06 18.71
N ALA A 61 13.07 -1.20 18.02
CA ALA A 61 14.34 -1.68 17.47
C ALA A 61 14.93 -0.72 16.42
N VAL A 62 14.10 -0.26 15.48
CA VAL A 62 14.50 0.72 14.47
C VAL A 62 14.97 2.03 15.10
N ASN A 63 14.27 2.53 16.12
CA ASN A 63 14.64 3.78 16.79
C ASN A 63 15.98 3.66 17.53
N ARG A 64 16.23 2.54 18.24
CA ARG A 64 17.56 2.25 18.82
C ARG A 64 18.66 2.23 17.78
N ALA A 65 18.40 1.63 16.61
CA ALA A 65 19.37 1.58 15.52
C ALA A 65 19.64 2.97 14.91
N ARG A 66 18.59 3.79 14.70
CA ARG A 66 18.73 5.19 14.24
C ARG A 66 19.62 6.01 15.17
N GLU A 67 19.42 5.90 16.49
CA GLU A 67 20.25 6.58 17.48
C GLU A 67 21.72 6.14 17.43
N ARG A 68 21.96 4.83 17.32
CA ARG A 68 23.32 4.25 17.30
C ARG A 68 24.08 4.50 15.98
N LEU A 69 23.38 4.49 14.85
CA LEU A 69 24.00 4.59 13.53
C LEU A 69 24.10 6.03 13.03
N GLY A 70 23.16 6.88 13.42
CA GLY A 70 23.08 8.27 12.96
C GLY A 70 23.11 8.33 11.43
N LYS A 71 24.10 9.04 10.87
CA LYS A 71 24.23 9.24 9.42
C LYS A 71 24.92 8.12 8.67
N ARG A 72 25.40 7.07 9.36
CA ARG A 72 26.11 5.95 8.71
C ARG A 72 25.17 5.07 7.89
N MET A 73 23.90 5.00 8.27
CA MET A 73 22.85 4.30 7.53
C MET A 73 21.52 5.01 7.79
N THR A 74 20.83 5.41 6.72
CA THR A 74 19.49 5.99 6.81
C THR A 74 18.45 4.88 6.84
N ILE A 75 17.58 4.87 7.85
CA ILE A 75 16.57 3.81 8.03
C ILE A 75 15.17 4.37 7.85
N TYR A 76 14.45 3.87 6.85
CA TYR A 76 13.02 4.08 6.65
C TYR A 76 12.25 2.89 7.21
N PHE A 77 11.22 3.17 8.01
CA PHE A 77 10.30 2.16 8.53
C PHE A 77 8.88 2.60 8.25
N VAL A 78 8.23 1.89 7.34
CA VAL A 78 6.88 2.19 6.86
C VAL A 78 5.94 1.14 7.43
N ILE A 79 5.09 1.55 8.37
CA ILE A 79 4.06 0.68 8.96
C ILE A 79 2.84 0.55 8.03
N PRO A 80 2.01 -0.51 8.16
CA PRO A 80 0.79 -0.63 7.38
C PRO A 80 -0.21 0.47 7.70
N ASP A 81 -0.84 1.05 6.67
CA ASP A 81 -1.85 2.11 6.80
C ASP A 81 -3.05 1.71 7.68
N TYR A 82 -3.26 0.40 7.90
CA TYR A 82 -4.31 -0.13 8.78
C TYR A 82 -4.15 0.36 10.22
N PHE A 83 -2.92 0.63 10.68
CA PHE A 83 -2.66 1.05 12.06
C PHE A 83 -2.63 2.56 12.25
N GLU A 84 -2.87 3.31 11.16
CA GLU A 84 -3.01 4.77 11.15
C GLU A 84 -4.49 5.17 11.21
N THR A 85 -4.76 6.42 11.59
CA THR A 85 -6.15 6.95 11.62
C THR A 85 -6.55 7.67 10.32
N ARG A 86 -5.56 7.97 9.47
CA ARG A 86 -5.71 8.61 8.16
C ARG A 86 -4.85 7.87 7.15
N PRO A 87 -5.34 7.69 5.91
CA PRO A 87 -4.55 7.08 4.86
C PRO A 87 -3.43 8.03 4.45
N LYS A 88 -2.32 7.47 3.96
CA LYS A 88 -1.31 8.28 3.27
C LYS A 88 -1.82 8.70 1.90
N ALA A 89 -1.29 9.81 1.40
CA ALA A 89 -1.49 10.25 0.02
C ALA A 89 -0.92 9.21 -0.95
N CYS A 90 -1.74 8.27 -1.41
CA CYS A 90 -1.31 7.18 -2.29
C CYS A 90 -0.72 7.75 -3.58
N MET A 91 0.57 7.53 -3.82
CA MET A 91 1.34 8.14 -4.91
C MET A 91 1.17 9.67 -5.01
N ASN A 92 0.94 10.33 -3.87
CA ASN A 92 0.61 11.77 -3.76
C ASN A 92 -0.63 12.20 -4.57
N GLY A 93 -1.59 11.30 -4.76
CA GLY A 93 -2.80 11.52 -5.54
C GLY A 93 -2.79 10.79 -6.90
N TRP A 94 -3.98 10.37 -7.35
CA TRP A 94 -4.12 9.62 -8.59
C TRP A 94 -3.66 10.44 -9.81
N GLY A 95 -2.67 9.92 -10.53
CA GLY A 95 -2.12 10.58 -11.71
C GLY A 95 -1.59 11.98 -11.41
N SER A 96 -1.11 12.28 -10.20
CA SER A 96 -0.61 13.62 -9.86
C SER A 96 0.89 13.79 -10.11
N ILE A 97 1.68 12.76 -9.80
CA ILE A 97 3.15 12.78 -9.94
C ILE A 97 3.74 11.54 -10.61
N HIS A 98 2.95 10.47 -10.79
CA HIS A 98 3.46 9.17 -11.19
C HIS A 98 2.71 8.56 -12.39
N LEU A 99 3.49 8.00 -13.32
CA LEU A 99 3.03 7.22 -14.46
C LEU A 99 3.94 5.99 -14.60
N THR A 100 3.34 4.80 -14.59
CA THR A 100 4.03 3.52 -14.84
C THR A 100 3.73 3.06 -16.26
N ILE A 101 4.75 2.63 -17.01
CA ILE A 101 4.57 1.89 -18.26
C ILE A 101 4.76 0.40 -17.99
N ALA A 102 3.69 -0.38 -18.13
CA ALA A 102 3.74 -1.83 -17.99
C ALA A 102 4.44 -2.49 -19.20
N PRO A 103 4.93 -3.74 -19.09
CA PRO A 103 5.63 -4.42 -20.19
C PRO A 103 4.82 -4.57 -21.49
N ASP A 104 3.49 -4.60 -21.40
CA ASP A 104 2.59 -4.62 -22.56
C ASP A 104 2.46 -3.24 -23.25
N GLY A 105 2.97 -2.18 -22.61
CA GLY A 105 2.93 -0.80 -23.08
C GLY A 105 1.80 0.03 -22.49
N ALA A 106 0.96 -0.54 -21.62
CA ALA A 106 -0.09 0.22 -20.95
C ALA A 106 0.48 1.27 -20.00
N ALA A 107 -0.07 2.49 -20.04
CA ALA A 107 0.25 3.55 -19.09
C ALA A 107 -0.72 3.54 -17.91
N LEU A 108 -0.19 3.50 -16.69
CA LEU A 108 -0.93 3.27 -15.45
C LEU A 108 -0.69 4.42 -14.45
N PRO A 109 -1.72 4.98 -13.82
CA PRO A 109 -1.57 6.02 -12.78
C PRO A 109 -0.98 5.48 -11.46
N CYS A 110 -1.06 4.17 -11.24
CA CYS A 110 -0.34 3.46 -10.19
C CYS A 110 -0.11 1.99 -10.62
N GLN A 111 0.84 1.30 -9.97
CA GLN A 111 1.19 -0.09 -10.31
C GLN A 111 0.01 -1.06 -10.12
N GLU A 112 -0.87 -0.78 -9.15
CA GLU A 112 -1.95 -1.67 -8.72
C GLU A 112 -3.29 -1.39 -9.44
N VAL A 113 -3.36 -0.43 -10.36
CA VAL A 113 -4.63 0.04 -10.94
C VAL A 113 -5.47 -1.05 -11.60
N ARG A 114 -4.81 -2.12 -12.10
CA ARG A 114 -5.47 -3.23 -12.80
C ARG A 114 -6.37 -4.08 -11.90
N VAL A 115 -6.31 -3.89 -10.59
CA VAL A 115 -7.27 -4.51 -9.66
C VAL A 115 -8.66 -3.90 -9.78
N ILE A 116 -8.79 -2.68 -10.32
CA ILE A 116 -10.08 -2.01 -10.49
C ILE A 116 -10.71 -2.50 -11.79
N GLU A 117 -11.83 -3.19 -11.67
CA GLU A 117 -12.55 -3.74 -12.81
C GLU A 117 -13.23 -2.65 -13.65
N GLY A 118 -13.42 -2.93 -14.94
CA GLY A 118 -14.11 -2.03 -15.86
C GLY A 118 -13.31 -0.80 -16.30
N LEU A 119 -12.00 -0.75 -16.08
CA LEU A 119 -11.12 0.29 -16.60
C LEU A 119 -10.47 -0.12 -17.93
N GLU A 120 -10.27 0.86 -18.81
CA GLU A 120 -9.47 0.72 -20.02
C GLU A 120 -8.05 1.24 -19.78
N PHE A 121 -7.07 0.57 -20.39
CA PHE A 121 -5.64 0.82 -20.17
C PHE A 121 -4.96 1.23 -21.49
N PRO A 122 -4.99 2.53 -21.85
CA PRO A 122 -4.40 2.99 -23.10
C PRO A 122 -2.88 2.80 -23.11
N THR A 123 -2.33 2.60 -24.30
CA THR A 123 -0.92 2.22 -24.48
C THR A 123 -0.08 3.33 -25.11
N VAL A 124 1.22 3.32 -24.81
CA VAL A 124 2.21 4.20 -25.47
C VAL A 124 2.46 3.85 -26.94
N ARG A 125 1.89 2.74 -27.43
CA ARG A 125 1.95 2.35 -28.84
C ARG A 125 0.91 3.10 -29.67
N GLU A 126 -0.16 3.55 -29.03
CA GLU A 126 -1.32 4.18 -29.66
C GLU A 126 -1.41 5.68 -29.34
N HIS A 127 -0.91 6.11 -28.18
CA HIS A 127 -1.00 7.48 -27.70
C HIS A 127 0.36 8.04 -27.22
N SER A 128 0.52 9.37 -27.32
CA SER A 128 1.69 10.05 -26.74
C SER A 128 1.62 10.07 -25.21
N LEU A 129 2.78 10.17 -24.53
CA LEU A 129 2.83 10.32 -23.07
C LEU A 129 2.09 11.58 -22.59
N GLU A 130 2.12 12.65 -23.39
CA GLU A 130 1.40 13.90 -23.09
C GLU A 130 -0.12 13.67 -23.05
N TRP A 131 -0.66 13.01 -24.08
CA TRP A 131 -2.08 12.67 -24.13
C TRP A 131 -2.46 11.71 -22.99
N LEU A 132 -1.64 10.68 -22.76
CA LEU A 132 -1.86 9.71 -21.68
C LEU A 132 -1.93 10.42 -20.32
N TRP A 133 -1.06 11.39 -20.10
CA TRP A 133 -1.00 12.13 -18.85
C TRP A 133 -2.12 13.16 -18.70
N HIS A 134 -2.39 13.99 -19.71
CA HIS A 134 -3.29 15.14 -19.57
C HIS A 134 -4.74 14.86 -19.98
N GLU A 135 -4.98 13.90 -20.86
CA GLU A 135 -6.27 13.73 -21.53
C GLU A 135 -6.89 12.36 -21.33
N SER A 136 -6.09 11.32 -21.03
CA SER A 136 -6.64 9.96 -20.99
C SER A 136 -7.72 9.80 -19.90
N PRO A 137 -8.85 9.14 -20.20
CA PRO A 137 -9.91 8.92 -19.22
C PRO A 137 -9.41 8.22 -17.95
N LEU A 138 -8.44 7.31 -18.08
CA LEU A 138 -7.85 6.60 -16.95
C LEU A 138 -7.15 7.54 -15.97
N PHE A 139 -6.29 8.44 -16.44
CA PHE A 139 -5.58 9.38 -15.57
C PHE A 139 -6.49 10.47 -15.01
N MET A 140 -7.52 10.87 -15.78
CA MET A 140 -8.48 11.89 -15.32
C MET A 140 -9.51 11.36 -14.33
N LYS A 141 -9.80 10.04 -14.32
CA LYS A 141 -10.91 9.45 -13.55
C LYS A 141 -10.97 9.85 -12.07
N PHE A 142 -9.82 9.85 -11.38
CA PHE A 142 -9.72 10.17 -9.96
C PHE A 142 -8.71 11.31 -9.68
N ARG A 143 -8.36 12.11 -10.70
CA ARG A 143 -7.50 13.27 -10.52
C ARG A 143 -8.33 14.44 -9.99
N GLY A 144 -7.74 15.22 -9.06
CA GLY A 144 -8.46 16.28 -8.36
C GLY A 144 -9.43 15.70 -7.32
N ASP A 145 -10.48 16.47 -6.99
CA ASP A 145 -11.42 16.14 -5.91
C ASP A 145 -12.90 16.09 -6.35
N GLU A 146 -13.23 16.46 -7.59
CA GLU A 146 -14.62 16.53 -8.09
C GLU A 146 -15.35 15.17 -8.05
N TRP A 147 -14.60 14.08 -8.21
CA TRP A 147 -15.10 12.70 -8.18
C TRP A 147 -15.43 12.21 -6.76
N MET A 148 -14.90 12.86 -5.72
CA MET A 148 -14.96 12.34 -4.35
C MET A 148 -16.39 12.23 -3.84
N LYS A 149 -16.72 11.12 -3.16
CA LYS A 149 -17.97 10.98 -2.40
C LYS A 149 -17.82 11.54 -0.99
N GLU A 150 -18.93 11.66 -0.26
CA GLU A 150 -18.84 11.91 1.19
C GLU A 150 -18.19 10.70 1.91
N PRO A 151 -17.45 10.94 3.01
CA PRO A 151 -17.16 12.25 3.62
C PRO A 151 -16.03 13.06 2.93
N CYS A 152 -15.28 12.47 1.99
CA CYS A 152 -14.12 13.13 1.37
C CYS A 152 -14.46 14.44 0.65
N ARG A 153 -15.62 14.50 -0.02
CA ARG A 153 -16.08 15.68 -0.79
C ARG A 153 -16.04 16.98 0.02
N THR A 154 -16.48 16.91 1.28
CA THR A 154 -16.55 18.06 2.20
C THR A 154 -15.44 18.05 3.26
N CYS A 155 -14.53 17.07 3.24
CA CYS A 155 -13.45 16.94 4.21
C CYS A 155 -12.38 18.02 4.03
N ASP A 156 -11.90 18.55 5.15
CA ASP A 156 -10.79 19.51 5.22
C ASP A 156 -9.40 18.89 4.92
N GLU A 157 -9.32 17.56 4.92
CA GLU A 157 -8.08 16.80 4.67
C GLU A 157 -7.96 16.31 3.21
N LYS A 158 -8.98 16.52 2.37
CA LYS A 158 -9.06 15.92 1.02
C LYS A 158 -7.92 16.29 0.08
N GLU A 159 -7.33 17.48 0.24
CA GLU A 159 -6.16 17.92 -0.54
C GLU A 159 -4.82 17.40 0.03
N LYS A 160 -4.84 16.80 1.23
CA LYS A 160 -3.66 16.22 1.88
C LYS A 160 -3.49 14.75 1.53
N ASP A 161 -4.56 13.97 1.62
CA ASP A 161 -4.54 12.52 1.42
C ASP A 161 -5.20 12.06 0.10
N TYR A 162 -5.90 12.96 -0.60
CA TYR A 162 -6.60 12.69 -1.85
C TYR A 162 -7.63 11.57 -1.73
N GLY A 163 -8.22 11.41 -0.54
CA GLY A 163 -9.17 10.37 -0.19
C GLY A 163 -8.54 9.00 0.09
N GLY A 164 -7.21 8.86 0.00
CA GLY A 164 -6.46 7.61 0.15
C GLY A 164 -6.34 6.80 -1.14
N CYS A 165 -6.04 5.50 -1.04
CA CYS A 165 -5.80 4.62 -2.17
C CYS A 165 -7.09 4.14 -2.86
N ARG A 166 -7.23 4.43 -4.16
CA ARG A 166 -8.39 3.99 -4.97
C ARG A 166 -8.45 2.47 -5.15
N CYS A 167 -7.29 1.83 -5.27
CA CYS A 167 -7.18 0.37 -5.37
C CYS A 167 -7.63 -0.29 -4.06
N GLN A 168 -7.25 0.25 -2.90
CA GLN A 168 -7.69 -0.27 -1.60
C GLN A 168 -9.20 -0.09 -1.42
N ALA A 169 -9.73 1.09 -1.75
CA ALA A 169 -11.17 1.36 -1.71
C ALA A 169 -11.94 0.33 -2.54
N PHE A 170 -11.53 0.10 -3.80
CA PHE A 170 -12.17 -0.90 -4.65
C PHE A 170 -12.10 -2.32 -4.06
N LEU A 171 -10.91 -2.74 -3.62
CA LEU A 171 -10.68 -4.10 -3.11
C LEU A 171 -11.45 -4.40 -1.82
N LEU A 172 -11.75 -3.39 -1.02
CA LEU A 172 -12.43 -3.54 0.27
C LEU A 172 -13.92 -3.19 0.24
N THR A 173 -14.36 -2.34 -0.69
CA THR A 173 -15.75 -1.85 -0.73
C THR A 173 -16.45 -2.10 -2.07
N GLY A 174 -15.76 -2.64 -3.07
CA GLY A 174 -16.27 -2.86 -4.42
C GLY A 174 -16.40 -1.59 -5.30
N ASP A 175 -16.02 -0.40 -4.80
CA ASP A 175 -16.09 0.86 -5.56
C ASP A 175 -14.86 1.73 -5.28
N ALA A 176 -14.06 1.97 -6.32
CA ALA A 176 -12.85 2.78 -6.26
C ALA A 176 -13.11 4.25 -5.88
N SER A 177 -14.35 4.73 -6.01
CA SER A 177 -14.77 6.09 -5.68
C SER A 177 -15.11 6.26 -4.19
N ASN A 178 -15.20 5.17 -3.42
CA ASN A 178 -15.46 5.22 -1.99
C ASN A 178 -14.23 5.73 -1.22
N THR A 179 -14.48 6.23 -0.02
CA THR A 179 -13.41 6.64 0.90
C THR A 179 -12.56 5.43 1.27
N ASP A 180 -11.23 5.57 1.24
CA ASP A 180 -10.33 4.47 1.62
C ASP A 180 -10.66 4.00 3.05
N PRO A 181 -10.99 2.71 3.26
CA PRO A 181 -11.33 2.18 4.59
C PRO A 181 -10.23 2.35 5.64
N ALA A 182 -8.96 2.57 5.25
CA ALA A 182 -7.91 2.95 6.20
C ALA A 182 -8.20 4.28 6.94
N CYS A 183 -9.03 5.16 6.35
CA CYS A 183 -9.48 6.36 7.02
C CYS A 183 -10.52 6.05 8.10
N ALA A 184 -10.31 6.53 9.33
CA ALA A 184 -11.28 6.40 10.41
C ALA A 184 -12.61 7.14 10.16
N LYS A 185 -12.67 8.05 9.16
CA LYS A 185 -13.91 8.71 8.73
C LYS A 185 -14.71 7.86 7.72
N SER A 186 -14.13 6.78 7.17
CA SER A 186 -14.82 5.93 6.20
C SER A 186 -15.99 5.17 6.86
N PRO A 187 -17.18 5.10 6.25
CA PRO A 187 -18.25 4.20 6.69
C PRO A 187 -17.82 2.73 6.76
N ASP A 188 -16.84 2.35 5.94
CA ASP A 188 -16.32 0.99 5.82
C ASP A 188 -15.08 0.74 6.70
N HIS A 189 -14.73 1.67 7.61
CA HIS A 189 -13.55 1.54 8.48
C HIS A 189 -13.56 0.26 9.34
N HIS A 190 -14.75 -0.25 9.67
CA HIS A 190 -14.94 -1.50 10.40
C HIS A 190 -14.25 -2.72 9.76
N ILE A 191 -14.01 -2.70 8.44
CA ILE A 191 -13.26 -3.75 7.72
C ILE A 191 -11.80 -3.80 8.20
N ILE A 192 -11.20 -2.63 8.41
CA ILE A 192 -9.83 -2.48 8.90
C ILE A 192 -9.74 -2.90 10.37
N GLU A 193 -10.68 -2.43 11.20
CA GLU A 193 -10.76 -2.82 12.61
C GLU A 193 -10.88 -4.33 12.78
N THR A 194 -11.72 -4.98 11.95
CA THR A 194 -11.90 -6.43 11.95
C THR A 194 -10.60 -7.16 11.59
N ALA A 195 -9.88 -6.68 10.57
CA ALA A 195 -8.59 -7.25 10.18
C ALA A 195 -7.54 -7.12 11.30
N ILE A 196 -7.46 -5.96 11.96
CA ILE A 196 -6.55 -5.74 13.09
C ILE A 196 -6.90 -6.65 14.26
N LEU A 197 -8.18 -6.79 14.60
CA LEU A 197 -8.62 -7.72 15.66
C LEU A 197 -8.26 -9.17 15.31
N GLY A 198 -8.40 -9.56 14.04
CA GLY A 198 -7.97 -10.86 13.53
C GLY A 198 -6.48 -11.12 13.74
N SER A 199 -5.63 -10.11 13.51
CA SER A 199 -4.17 -10.21 13.66
C SER A 199 -3.70 -10.54 15.09
N ARG A 200 -4.54 -10.28 16.11
CA ARG A 200 -4.23 -10.57 17.52
C ARG A 200 -4.40 -12.03 17.89
N LYS A 201 -5.16 -12.80 17.11
CA LYS A 201 -5.39 -14.22 17.40
C LYS A 201 -4.07 -14.99 17.31
N ALA A 202 -3.94 -16.02 18.16
CA ALA A 202 -2.83 -16.96 18.09
C ALA A 202 -2.74 -17.51 16.66
N ARG A 203 -1.53 -17.56 16.12
CA ARG A 203 -1.29 -17.96 14.74
C ARG A 203 -1.57 -19.45 14.57
N GLU A 204 -2.70 -19.77 13.95
CA GLU A 204 -2.89 -21.07 13.31
C GLU A 204 -2.18 -21.00 11.97
N HIS A 205 -0.98 -21.58 11.85
CA HIS A 205 -0.17 -21.45 10.64
C HIS A 205 -0.89 -22.08 9.44
N LYS A 206 -1.61 -21.27 8.67
CA LYS A 206 -2.29 -21.70 7.45
C LYS A 206 -1.32 -21.59 6.27
N PRO A 207 -1.29 -22.58 5.36
CA PRO A 207 -0.54 -22.45 4.12
C PRO A 207 -0.98 -21.20 3.36
N LEU A 208 0.00 -20.40 2.90
CA LEU A 208 -0.29 -19.25 2.06
C LEU A 208 -0.86 -19.70 0.72
N VAL A 209 -1.85 -18.96 0.22
CA VAL A 209 -2.31 -19.07 -1.16
C VAL A 209 -1.25 -18.47 -2.06
N MET A 210 -0.46 -19.34 -2.69
CA MET A 210 0.63 -18.96 -3.58
C MET A 210 0.13 -18.58 -4.97
N ARG A 211 0.79 -17.61 -5.59
CA ARG A 211 0.58 -17.29 -7.00
C ARG A 211 0.96 -18.47 -7.88
N SER A 212 0.05 -18.85 -8.79
CA SER A 212 0.33 -19.79 -9.87
C SER A 212 0.43 -19.07 -11.23
N PRO A 213 1.19 -19.60 -12.20
CA PRO A 213 1.17 -19.10 -13.57
C PRO A 213 -0.27 -19.11 -14.13
N GLY A 214 -0.74 -17.96 -14.63
CA GLY A 214 -2.12 -17.81 -15.11
C GLY A 214 -3.19 -17.75 -14.00
N GLY A 215 -2.80 -17.77 -12.73
CA GLY A 215 -3.74 -17.66 -11.61
C GLY A 215 -4.40 -16.29 -11.57
N THR A 216 -5.72 -16.25 -11.63
CA THR A 216 -6.55 -15.08 -11.34
C THR A 216 -6.97 -15.10 -9.87
N ILE A 217 -7.08 -13.91 -9.29
CA ILE A 217 -7.54 -13.73 -7.92
C ILE A 217 -9.04 -13.46 -7.98
N VAL A 218 -9.82 -14.27 -7.27
CA VAL A 218 -11.20 -13.95 -6.95
C VAL A 218 -11.20 -13.56 -5.48
N ILE A 219 -11.37 -12.28 -5.20
CA ILE A 219 -11.51 -11.79 -3.83
C ILE A 219 -12.95 -12.12 -3.42
N PRO A 220 -13.16 -12.97 -2.40
CA PRO A 220 -14.50 -13.24 -1.92
C PRO A 220 -15.16 -11.93 -1.48
N SER A 221 -16.36 -11.68 -1.99
CA SER A 221 -17.24 -10.57 -1.57
C SER A 221 -17.58 -10.64 -0.09
#